data_AF-A0AAV8SW43-F1
#
_entry.id   AF-A0AAV8SW43-F1
#
_cell.length_a   1.000
_cell.length_b   1.000
_cell.length_c   1.000
_cell.angle_alpha   90.00
_cell.angle_beta   90.00
_cell.angle_gamma   90.00
#
_symmetry.space_group_name_H-M   'P 1'
#
loop_
_entity.id
_entity.type
_entity.pdbx_description
1 polymer ?
#
loop_
_entity_poly.entity_id
_entity_poly.type
_entity_poly.pdbx_seq_one_letter_code
_entity_poly.pdbx_strand_id
1 'polypeptide(L)'
;MENQRPDGSWSVHPYHPLLLKDSLSSTLACLLALHKWRVGQDMLKRGLKFIEQNSWAANDERQLTPIGFDIIFPGLVEQAIEHGITLPLDPSLVNELLEEREQKVGRGHIGYVLEGFDGESNWKDAMKRQNQNGSFANSPSSTAAALLHNYDKKCHEYLDSILRLNYNAGNYVLYYLIDEP
;
A
#
# COMPACT_ATOMS: atom_id res chain seq x y z
N MET A 1 0.40 -15.91 -2.86
CA MET A 1 0.22 -16.51 -4.20
C MET A 1 -1.20 -17.04 -4.45
N GLU A 2 -1.95 -17.47 -3.42
CA GLU A 2 -3.24 -18.15 -3.61
C GLU A 2 -4.48 -17.23 -3.58
N ASN A 3 -4.28 -15.93 -3.32
CA ASN A 3 -5.37 -14.99 -3.04
C ASN A 3 -5.69 -14.00 -4.18
N GLN A 4 -5.12 -14.20 -5.38
CA GLN A 4 -5.50 -13.36 -6.53
C GLN A 4 -6.89 -13.75 -7.02
N ARG A 5 -7.74 -12.75 -7.20
CA ARG A 5 -9.11 -12.92 -7.69
C ARG A 5 -9.14 -13.27 -9.19
N PRO A 6 -10.26 -13.83 -9.69
CA PRO A 6 -10.42 -14.15 -11.11
C PRO A 6 -10.27 -12.94 -12.05
N ASP A 7 -10.64 -11.74 -11.60
CA ASP A 7 -10.50 -10.48 -12.34
C ASP A 7 -9.05 -9.94 -12.37
N GLY A 8 -8.13 -10.56 -11.62
CA GLY A 8 -6.73 -10.16 -11.51
C GLY A 8 -6.42 -9.30 -10.28
N SER A 9 -7.42 -8.86 -9.52
CA SER A 9 -7.22 -8.01 -8.33
C SER A 9 -6.80 -8.78 -7.08
N TRP A 10 -6.30 -8.04 -6.09
CA TRP A 10 -6.19 -8.47 -4.69
C TRP A 10 -7.15 -7.67 -3.80
N SER A 11 -8.43 -7.64 -4.17
CA SER A 11 -9.46 -6.92 -3.41
C SER A 11 -10.03 -7.75 -2.26
N VAL A 12 -10.20 -7.11 -1.11
CA VAL A 12 -10.97 -7.64 0.03
C VAL A 12 -12.47 -7.64 -0.32
N HIS A 13 -12.93 -6.59 -1.01
CA HIS A 13 -14.33 -6.36 -1.38
C HIS A 13 -14.53 -6.28 -2.91
N PRO A 14 -14.33 -7.37 -3.65
CA PRO A 14 -14.21 -7.35 -5.12
C PRO A 14 -15.50 -6.94 -5.86
N TYR A 15 -16.65 -6.97 -5.19
CA TYR A 15 -17.94 -6.64 -5.78
C TYR A 15 -18.47 -5.27 -5.36
N HIS A 16 -17.74 -4.52 -4.53
CA HIS A 16 -18.20 -3.21 -4.08
C HIS A 16 -17.83 -2.14 -5.11
N PRO A 17 -18.81 -1.52 -5.81
CA PRO A 17 -18.54 -0.67 -6.96
C PRO A 17 -17.85 0.66 -6.63
N LEU A 18 -17.82 1.04 -5.35
CA LEU A 18 -17.20 2.29 -4.87
C LEU A 18 -15.85 2.08 -4.16
N LEU A 19 -15.32 0.85 -4.11
CA LEU A 19 -14.06 0.52 -3.42
C LEU A 19 -12.94 0.14 -4.41
N LEU A 20 -12.97 0.69 -5.62
CA LEU A 20 -11.92 0.42 -6.61
C LEU A 20 -10.58 1.02 -6.19
N LYS A 21 -10.56 2.15 -5.48
CA LYS A 21 -9.31 2.74 -4.93
C LYS A 21 -8.58 1.78 -3.99
N ASP A 22 -9.30 1.11 -3.09
CA ASP A 22 -8.72 0.06 -2.23
C ASP A 22 -8.18 -1.13 -3.05
N SER A 23 -8.95 -1.56 -4.05
CA SER A 23 -8.59 -2.67 -4.93
C SER A 23 -7.36 -2.34 -5.79
N LEU A 24 -7.22 -1.11 -6.26
CA LEU A 24 -6.07 -0.60 -7.00
C LEU A 24 -4.81 -0.62 -6.12
N SER A 25 -4.89 -0.06 -4.91
CA SER A 25 -3.78 -0.05 -3.96
C SER A 25 -3.31 -1.44 -3.59
N SER A 26 -4.24 -2.32 -3.20
CA SER A 26 -3.93 -3.70 -2.80
C SER A 26 -3.34 -4.50 -3.97
N THR A 27 -3.86 -4.31 -5.18
CA THR A 27 -3.35 -4.97 -6.38
C THR A 27 -1.94 -4.50 -6.71
N LEU A 28 -1.69 -3.18 -6.72
CA LEU A 28 -0.37 -2.63 -7.03
C LEU A 28 0.70 -3.02 -6.00
N ALA A 29 0.35 -3.04 -4.71
CA ALA A 29 1.24 -3.53 -3.66
C ALA A 29 1.61 -5.01 -3.87
N CYS A 30 0.64 -5.85 -4.26
CA CYS A 30 0.92 -7.25 -4.61
C CYS A 30 1.80 -7.38 -5.85
N LEU A 31 1.60 -6.55 -6.89
CA LEU A 31 2.44 -6.55 -8.08
C LEU A 31 3.89 -6.22 -7.76
N LEU A 32 4.12 -5.19 -6.94
CA LEU A 32 5.46 -4.84 -6.45
C LEU A 32 6.13 -6.00 -5.71
N ALA A 33 5.39 -6.67 -4.82
CA ALA A 33 5.90 -7.84 -4.10
C ALA A 33 6.27 -8.99 -5.04
N LEU A 34 5.38 -9.34 -5.98
CA LEU A 34 5.62 -10.40 -6.97
C LEU A 34 6.84 -10.10 -7.84
N HIS A 35 6.96 -8.85 -8.29
CA HIS A 35 8.07 -8.38 -9.11
C HIS A 35 9.40 -8.44 -8.34
N LYS A 36 9.42 -7.93 -7.10
CA LYS A 36 10.60 -7.96 -6.22
C LYS A 36 11.16 -9.37 -6.04
N TRP A 37 10.27 -10.36 -5.85
CA TRP A 37 10.66 -11.75 -5.66
C TRP A 37 10.75 -12.56 -6.95
N ARG A 38 10.47 -11.96 -8.11
CA ARG A 38 10.50 -12.59 -9.45
C ARG A 38 9.63 -13.84 -9.56
N VAL A 39 8.47 -13.83 -8.92
CA VAL A 39 7.51 -14.95 -8.92
C VAL A 39 6.17 -14.52 -9.51
N GLY A 40 5.36 -15.50 -9.95
CA GLY A 40 3.97 -15.24 -10.35
C GLY A 40 3.80 -14.40 -11.62
N GLN A 41 4.56 -14.68 -12.67
CA GLN A 41 4.52 -13.90 -13.92
C GLN A 41 3.11 -13.81 -14.55
N ASP A 42 2.33 -14.89 -14.51
CA ASP A 42 0.94 -14.85 -14.99
C ASP A 42 0.01 -14.05 -14.06
N MET A 43 0.34 -14.02 -12.77
CA MET A 43 -0.38 -13.19 -11.80
C MET A 43 -0.08 -11.70 -12.01
N LEU A 44 1.18 -11.36 -12.29
CA LEU A 44 1.60 -10.02 -12.68
C LEU A 44 0.82 -9.51 -13.89
N LYS A 45 0.76 -10.31 -14.96
CA LYS A 45 0.00 -9.95 -16.19
C LYS A 45 -1.47 -9.69 -15.91
N ARG A 46 -2.12 -10.55 -15.11
CA ARG A 46 -3.54 -10.37 -14.77
C ARG A 46 -3.78 -9.14 -13.89
N GLY A 47 -2.90 -8.86 -12.92
CA GLY A 47 -3.04 -7.68 -12.08
C GLY A 47 -2.77 -6.38 -12.83
N LEU A 48 -1.81 -6.36 -13.76
CA LEU A 48 -1.61 -5.21 -14.65
C LEU A 48 -2.84 -4.94 -15.53
N LYS A 49 -3.44 -6.00 -16.09
CA LYS A 49 -4.70 -5.87 -16.84
C LYS A 49 -5.84 -5.32 -15.97
N PHE A 50 -5.93 -5.73 -14.71
CA PHE A 50 -6.90 -5.17 -13.78
C PHE A 50 -6.68 -3.67 -13.56
N ILE A 51 -5.43 -3.23 -13.36
CA ILE A 51 -5.09 -1.81 -13.19
C ILE A 51 -5.48 -1.01 -14.44
N GLU A 52 -5.15 -1.50 -15.63
CA GLU A 52 -5.51 -0.86 -16.91
C GLU A 52 -7.01 -0.59 -16.98
N GLN A 53 -7.82 -1.61 -16.71
CA GLN A 53 -9.28 -1.58 -16.81
C GLN A 53 -9.96 -0.67 -15.76
N ASN A 54 -9.30 -0.42 -14.63
CA ASN A 54 -9.88 0.28 -13.49
C ASN A 54 -9.14 1.58 -13.13
N SER A 55 -8.16 2.00 -13.94
CA SER A 55 -7.33 3.18 -13.71
C SER A 55 -8.15 4.47 -13.56
N TRP A 56 -9.28 4.57 -14.27
CA TRP A 56 -10.25 5.68 -14.16
C TRP A 56 -10.73 5.93 -12.74
N ALA A 57 -10.73 4.91 -11.87
CA ALA A 57 -11.21 5.04 -10.50
C ALA A 57 -10.22 5.78 -9.59
N ALA A 58 -8.96 5.94 -10.00
CA ALA A 58 -7.92 6.56 -9.18
C ALA A 58 -8.21 8.04 -8.87
N ASN A 59 -8.74 8.79 -9.82
CA ASN A 59 -9.10 10.20 -9.66
C ASN A 59 -10.62 10.48 -9.72
N ASP A 60 -11.46 9.45 -9.74
CA ASP A 60 -12.92 9.64 -9.67
C ASP A 60 -13.36 10.02 -8.24
N GLU A 61 -13.94 11.21 -8.09
CA GLU A 61 -14.50 11.72 -6.84
C GLU A 61 -15.70 10.90 -6.32
N ARG A 62 -16.36 10.13 -7.19
CA ARG A 62 -17.48 9.25 -6.82
C ARG A 62 -17.01 7.98 -6.09
N GLN A 63 -15.73 7.62 -6.24
CA GLN A 63 -15.14 6.49 -5.53
C GLN A 63 -14.79 6.89 -4.10
N LEU A 64 -15.08 5.99 -3.15
CA LEU A 64 -14.68 6.20 -1.76
C LEU A 64 -13.15 6.19 -1.69
N THR A 65 -12.58 7.20 -1.05
CA THR A 65 -11.13 7.35 -0.88
C THR A 65 -10.71 6.77 0.48
N PRO A 66 -9.97 5.64 0.52
CA PRO A 66 -9.39 5.15 1.76
C PRO A 66 -8.46 6.18 2.39
N ILE A 67 -8.35 6.16 3.72
CA ILE A 67 -7.40 7.02 4.44
C ILE A 67 -5.99 6.78 3.90
N GLY A 68 -5.29 7.86 3.55
CA GLY A 68 -3.93 7.80 3.05
C GLY A 68 -3.80 7.39 1.57
N PHE A 69 -4.90 7.08 0.87
CA PHE A 69 -4.85 6.68 -0.55
C PHE A 69 -4.04 7.66 -1.41
N ASP A 70 -4.28 8.95 -1.26
CA ASP A 70 -3.61 10.02 -2.02
C ASP A 70 -2.11 10.18 -1.74
N ILE A 71 -1.57 9.40 -0.80
CA ILE A 71 -0.14 9.34 -0.48
C ILE A 71 0.40 7.94 -0.81
N ILE A 72 -0.31 6.89 -0.39
CA ILE A 72 0.09 5.49 -0.56
C ILE A 72 0.07 5.12 -2.04
N PHE A 73 -1.06 5.31 -2.72
CA PHE A 73 -1.21 4.84 -4.09
C PHE A 73 -0.23 5.52 -5.05
N PRO A 74 -0.08 6.86 -5.05
CA PRO A 74 0.94 7.50 -5.87
C PRO A 74 2.37 7.06 -5.50
N GLY A 75 2.67 6.83 -4.22
CA GLY A 75 3.97 6.29 -3.81
C GLY A 75 4.24 4.88 -4.34
N LEU A 76 3.22 4.01 -4.37
CA LEU A 76 3.33 2.68 -5.01
C LEU A 76 3.52 2.79 -6.53
N VAL A 77 2.89 3.78 -7.18
CA VAL A 77 3.06 4.06 -8.62
C VAL A 77 4.50 4.49 -8.90
N GLU A 78 5.04 5.41 -8.12
CA GLU A 78 6.44 5.85 -8.17
C GLU A 78 7.40 4.67 -8.03
N GLN A 79 7.25 3.85 -6.98
CA GLN A 79 8.07 2.65 -6.76
C GLN A 79 7.98 1.64 -7.92
N ALA A 80 6.79 1.45 -8.50
CA ALA A 80 6.63 0.53 -9.62
C ALA A 80 7.42 1.00 -10.84
N ILE A 81 7.39 2.30 -11.13
CA ILE A 81 8.16 2.92 -12.22
C ILE A 81 9.66 2.77 -11.97
N GLU A 82 10.13 3.12 -10.76
CA GLU A 82 11.55 2.99 -10.38
C GLU A 82 12.07 1.56 -10.48
N HIS A 83 11.23 0.58 -10.15
CA HIS A 83 11.57 -0.83 -10.25
C HIS A 83 11.37 -1.43 -11.67
N GLY A 84 11.07 -0.59 -12.67
CA GLY A 84 10.96 -1.00 -14.07
C GLY A 84 9.70 -1.78 -14.41
N ILE A 85 8.63 -1.64 -13.61
CA ILE A 85 7.31 -2.16 -13.95
C ILE A 85 6.64 -1.15 -14.88
N THR A 86 6.32 -1.56 -16.11
CA THR A 86 5.53 -0.72 -17.03
C THR A 86 4.06 -0.75 -16.60
N LEU A 87 3.61 0.31 -15.93
CA LEU A 87 2.22 0.46 -15.54
C LEU A 87 1.36 0.92 -16.73
N PRO A 88 0.19 0.29 -16.97
CA PRO A 88 -0.76 0.71 -17.99
C PRO A 88 -1.64 1.85 -17.46
N LEU A 89 -1.00 2.96 -17.09
CA LEU A 89 -1.65 4.18 -16.62
C LEU A 89 -1.39 5.30 -17.61
N ASP A 90 -2.36 6.19 -17.76
CA ASP A 90 -2.18 7.40 -18.55
C ASP A 90 -1.08 8.28 -17.91
N PRO A 91 -0.08 8.78 -18.67
CA PRO A 91 0.98 9.61 -18.11
C PRO A 91 0.48 10.89 -17.43
N SER A 92 -0.63 11.49 -17.89
CA SER A 92 -1.19 12.68 -17.24
C SER A 92 -1.81 12.34 -15.89
N LEU A 93 -2.49 11.19 -15.77
CA LEU A 93 -2.97 10.68 -14.49
C LEU A 93 -1.82 10.41 -13.53
N VAL A 94 -0.72 9.81 -14.01
CA VAL A 94 0.47 9.56 -13.18
C VAL A 94 1.04 10.87 -12.64
N ASN A 95 1.21 11.88 -13.50
CA ASN A 95 1.73 13.17 -13.07
C ASN A 95 0.80 13.86 -12.05
N GLU A 96 -0.52 13.86 -12.29
CA GLU A 96 -1.52 14.41 -11.37
C GLU A 96 -1.43 13.76 -9.97
N LEU A 97 -1.37 12.42 -9.92
CA LEU A 97 -1.25 11.67 -8.68
C LEU A 97 0.02 12.01 -7.90
N LEU A 98 1.16 12.14 -8.59
CA LEU A 98 2.44 12.45 -7.96
C LEU A 98 2.51 13.90 -7.46
N GLU A 99 2.02 14.86 -8.25
CA GLU A 99 1.95 16.27 -7.85
C GLU A 99 1.05 16.46 -6.62
N GLU A 100 -0.11 15.80 -6.56
CA GLU A 100 -0.98 15.82 -5.38
C GLU A 100 -0.30 15.25 -4.14
N ARG A 101 0.41 14.12 -4.30
CA ARG A 101 1.17 13.51 -3.21
C ARG A 101 2.21 14.47 -2.66
N GLU A 102 3.01 15.10 -3.51
CA GLU A 102 4.04 16.06 -3.07
C GLU A 102 3.43 17.20 -2.26
N GLN A 103 2.29 17.74 -2.69
CA GLN A 103 1.59 18.78 -1.94
C GLN A 103 1.09 18.30 -0.57
N LYS A 104 0.56 17.08 -0.48
CA LYS A 104 0.05 16.51 0.79
C LYS A 104 1.18 16.15 1.75
N VAL A 105 2.29 15.60 1.24
CA VAL A 105 3.49 15.29 2.02
C VAL A 105 4.12 16.58 2.55
N GLY A 106 4.27 17.61 1.70
CA GLY A 106 4.84 18.90 2.08
C GLY A 106 4.06 19.66 3.15
N ARG A 107 2.75 19.36 3.32
CA ARG A 107 1.86 19.97 4.34
C ARG A 107 1.86 19.27 5.69
N GLY A 108 2.67 18.23 5.90
CA GLY A 108 2.81 17.64 7.22
C GLY A 108 1.76 16.60 7.59
N HIS A 109 1.07 15.99 6.61
CA HIS A 109 0.14 14.85 6.82
C HIS A 109 0.90 13.54 7.15
N ILE A 110 1.85 13.64 8.08
CA ILE A 110 3.01 12.75 8.22
C ILE A 110 2.76 11.58 9.21
N GLY A 111 1.64 11.58 9.92
CA GLY A 111 1.43 10.67 11.05
C GLY A 111 1.12 9.20 10.70
N TYR A 112 0.44 8.94 9.58
CA TYR A 112 -0.29 7.68 9.38
C TYR A 112 0.18 6.81 8.21
N VAL A 113 1.14 7.28 7.40
CA VAL A 113 1.47 6.62 6.13
C VAL A 113 2.98 6.50 5.97
N LEU A 114 3.64 5.74 6.86
CA LEU A 114 5.10 5.59 6.80
C LEU A 114 5.57 4.85 5.55
N GLU A 115 4.73 3.99 4.99
CA GLU A 115 4.98 3.23 3.76
C GLU A 115 5.06 4.10 2.49
N GLY A 116 4.63 5.36 2.56
CA GLY A 116 4.66 6.31 1.45
C GLY A 116 5.79 7.34 1.54
N PHE A 117 6.79 7.17 2.41
CA PHE A 117 7.90 8.12 2.57
C PHE A 117 9.19 7.66 1.90
N ASP A 118 9.84 8.60 1.21
CA ASP A 118 11.25 8.51 0.82
C ASP A 118 12.05 9.65 1.45
N GLY A 119 12.93 9.34 2.41
CA GLY A 119 13.86 10.31 3.02
C GLY A 119 14.37 9.95 4.42
N GLU A 120 15.70 9.97 4.61
CA GLU A 120 16.38 9.59 5.87
C GLU A 120 16.05 10.48 7.08
N SER A 121 15.80 11.78 6.87
CA SER A 121 15.54 12.73 7.98
C SER A 121 14.22 12.44 8.71
N ASN A 122 13.24 11.90 8.00
CA ASN A 122 11.88 11.69 8.52
C ASN A 122 11.81 10.46 9.44
N TRP A 123 12.70 9.49 9.27
CA TRP A 123 12.67 8.25 10.05
C TRP A 123 13.02 8.48 11.52
N LYS A 124 13.97 9.37 11.84
CA LYS A 124 14.32 9.66 13.25
C LYS A 124 13.14 10.22 14.04
N ASP A 125 12.34 11.09 13.43
CA ASP A 125 11.15 11.64 14.08
C ASP A 125 9.97 10.68 14.04
N ALA A 126 9.83 9.89 12.98
CA ALA A 126 8.86 8.81 12.91
C ALA A 126 9.07 7.80 14.05
N MET A 127 10.30 7.34 14.29
CA MET A 127 10.61 6.36 15.33
C MET A 127 10.21 6.80 16.75
N LYS A 128 10.10 8.10 17.02
CA LYS A 128 9.59 8.63 18.31
C LYS A 128 8.11 8.34 18.53
N ARG A 129 7.37 8.00 17.47
CA ARG A 129 5.91 7.73 17.49
C ARG A 129 5.58 6.23 17.52
N GLN A 130 6.58 5.36 17.72
CA GLN A 130 6.35 3.92 17.82
C GLN A 130 5.50 3.60 19.06
N ASN A 131 4.46 2.79 18.87
CA ASN A 131 3.63 2.30 19.97
C ASN A 131 4.41 1.34 20.88
N GLN A 132 3.92 1.14 22.10
CA GLN A 132 4.54 0.20 23.05
C GLN A 132 4.59 -1.24 22.51
N ASN A 133 3.61 -1.64 21.70
CA ASN A 133 3.54 -2.94 21.04
C ASN A 133 4.48 -3.07 19.84
N GLY A 134 5.26 -2.04 19.50
CA GLY A 134 6.20 -2.03 18.38
C GLY A 134 5.64 -1.57 17.04
N SER A 135 4.34 -1.33 16.94
CA SER A 135 3.69 -0.87 15.72
C SER A 135 3.83 0.63 15.48
N PHE A 136 3.60 1.04 14.24
CA PHE A 136 3.29 2.42 13.87
C PHE A 136 1.82 2.52 13.51
N ALA A 137 1.06 3.33 14.27
CA ALA A 137 -0.38 3.51 14.10
C ALA A 137 -1.19 2.20 14.01
N ASN A 138 -0.71 1.12 14.65
CA ASN A 138 -1.26 -0.25 14.52
C ASN A 138 -1.38 -0.76 13.07
N SER A 139 -0.61 -0.17 12.15
CA SER A 139 -0.58 -0.52 10.73
C SER A 139 0.55 -1.50 10.43
N PRO A 140 0.27 -2.73 9.93
CA PRO A 140 1.32 -3.66 9.51
C PRO A 140 2.17 -3.12 8.36
N SER A 141 1.61 -2.37 7.40
CA SER A 141 2.36 -1.81 6.27
C SER A 141 3.35 -0.74 6.74
N SER A 142 2.89 0.21 7.56
CA SER A 142 3.73 1.27 8.12
C SER A 142 4.83 0.68 9.03
N THR A 143 4.50 -0.38 9.78
CA THR A 143 5.46 -1.07 10.64
C THR A 143 6.50 -1.86 9.84
N ALA A 144 6.10 -2.49 8.74
CA ALA A 144 7.03 -3.17 7.83
C ALA A 144 7.98 -2.18 7.14
N ALA A 145 7.48 -1.01 6.72
CA ALA A 145 8.33 0.05 6.18
C ALA A 145 9.38 0.49 7.21
N ALA A 146 8.98 0.78 8.45
CA ALA A 146 9.90 1.16 9.52
C ALA A 146 10.95 0.08 9.82
N LEU A 147 10.57 -1.20 9.80
CA LEU A 147 11.49 -2.33 9.95
C LEU A 147 12.53 -2.36 8.83
N LEU A 148 12.13 -2.20 7.57
CA LEU A 148 13.04 -2.24 6.43
C LEU A 148 14.09 -1.12 6.46
N HIS A 149 13.72 0.06 6.99
CA HIS A 149 14.63 1.20 7.08
C HIS A 149 15.53 1.18 8.32
N ASN A 150 15.01 0.76 9.48
CA ASN A 150 15.71 0.94 10.76
C ASN A 150 16.17 -0.39 11.39
N TYR A 151 15.75 -1.54 10.86
CA TYR A 151 16.00 -2.86 11.44
C TYR A 151 15.57 -2.95 12.92
N ASP A 152 14.48 -2.26 13.28
CA ASP A 152 13.99 -2.18 14.65
C ASP A 152 13.37 -3.51 15.14
N LYS A 153 13.83 -3.97 16.31
CA LYS A 153 13.40 -5.26 16.87
C LYS A 153 11.92 -5.28 17.24
N LYS A 154 11.36 -4.18 17.76
CA LYS A 154 9.96 -4.14 18.18
C LYS A 154 9.02 -4.16 16.99
N CYS A 155 9.40 -3.54 15.86
CA CYS A 155 8.67 -3.67 14.60
C CYS A 155 8.62 -5.13 14.15
N HIS A 156 9.74 -5.85 14.21
CA HIS A 156 9.78 -7.28 13.89
C HIS A 156 8.88 -8.10 14.81
N GLU A 157 8.96 -7.89 16.13
CA GLU A 157 8.13 -8.58 17.13
C GLU A 157 6.62 -8.34 16.90
N TYR A 158 6.24 -7.11 16.55
CA TYR A 158 4.85 -6.78 16.19
C TYR A 158 4.40 -7.57 14.95
N LEU A 159 5.17 -7.53 13.86
CA LEU A 159 4.81 -8.21 12.61
C LEU A 159 4.73 -9.72 12.79
N ASP A 160 5.66 -10.32 13.54
CA ASP A 160 5.61 -11.74 13.91
C ASP A 160 4.33 -12.06 14.69
N SER A 161 3.90 -11.19 15.61
CA SER A 161 2.67 -11.40 16.37
C SER A 161 1.43 -11.41 15.46
N ILE A 162 1.36 -10.49 14.50
CA ILE A 162 0.25 -10.41 13.53
C ILE A 162 0.24 -11.63 12.61
N LEU A 163 1.42 -12.08 12.14
CA LEU A 163 1.53 -13.28 11.33
C LEU A 163 1.04 -14.52 12.08
N ARG A 164 1.41 -14.68 13.36
CA ARG A 164 0.95 -15.80 14.20
C ARG A 164 -0.56 -15.76 14.43
N LEU A 165 -1.14 -14.58 14.66
CA LEU A 165 -2.59 -14.42 14.80
C LEU A 165 -3.33 -14.81 13.53
N ASN A 166 -2.87 -14.34 12.37
CA ASN A 166 -3.50 -14.61 11.08
C ASN A 166 -3.34 -16.06 10.61
N TYR A 167 -2.20 -16.70 10.93
CA TYR A 167 -2.00 -18.13 10.66
C TYR A 167 -2.99 -19.00 11.44
N ASN A 168 -3.32 -18.60 12.67
CA ASN A 168 -4.30 -19.28 13.51
C ASN A 168 -5.75 -18.98 13.10
N ALA A 169 -6.01 -17.85 12.42
CA ALA A 169 -7.35 -17.39 12.03
C ALA A 169 -7.74 -17.69 10.58
N GLY A 170 -6.84 -18.24 9.75
CA GLY A 170 -7.13 -18.64 8.37
C GLY A 170 -7.42 -17.49 7.39
N ASN A 171 -7.22 -16.23 7.79
CA ASN A 171 -7.51 -15.04 6.98
C ASN A 171 -6.26 -14.17 6.79
N TYR A 172 -5.90 -13.94 5.53
CA TYR A 172 -4.86 -12.98 5.13
C TYR A 172 -5.52 -11.64 4.81
N VAL A 173 -5.72 -10.80 5.82
CA VAL A 173 -6.21 -9.42 5.64
C VAL A 173 -5.08 -8.46 5.96
N LEU A 174 -4.68 -7.67 4.96
CA LEU A 174 -4.00 -6.39 5.17
C LEU A 174 -5.03 -5.48 5.84
N TYR A 175 -4.99 -5.40 7.17
CA TYR A 175 -5.85 -4.50 7.94
C TYR A 175 -5.47 -3.05 7.63
N TYR A 176 -6.22 -2.42 6.74
CA TYR A 176 -6.46 -0.98 6.77
C TYR A 176 -7.85 -0.77 7.38
N LEU A 177 -7.97 -0.81 8.70
CA LEU A 177 -9.11 -0.22 9.39
C LEU A 177 -8.59 0.42 10.68
N ILE A 178 -8.67 1.74 10.76
CA ILE A 178 -9.63 2.43 11.63
C ILE A 178 -9.40 2.02 13.09
N ASP A 179 -8.76 2.90 13.84
CA ASP A 179 -9.15 3.17 15.22
C ASP A 179 -8.85 4.66 15.51
N GLU A 180 -9.92 5.46 15.48
CA GLU A 180 -10.14 6.51 16.48
C GLU A 180 -11.21 5.95 17.44
N PRO A 181 -11.14 6.24 18.75
CA PRO A 181 -10.86 7.55 19.32
C PRO A 181 -9.57 7.68 20.15
#